data_AF-A0ABD1T5B3-F1
#
_entry.id   AF-A0ABD1T5B3-F1
#
_cell.length_a   1.000
_cell.length_b   1.000
_cell.length_c   1.000
_cell.angle_alpha   90.00
_cell.angle_beta   90.00
_cell.angle_gamma   90.00
#
_symmetry.space_group_name_H-M   'P 1'
#
loop_
_entity.id
_entity.type
_entity.pdbx_description
1 polymer ?
#
loop_
_entity_poly.entity_id
_entity_poly.type
_entity_poly.pdbx_seq_one_letter_code
_entity_poly.pdbx_strand_id
1 'polypeptide(L)'
;MLFVLLLFLLPLSATSQTYRNVTLGSSLTANNANSTWLSPSGEFAFGFQQIIQGGYLLAIWFNKIPERTIVWSANRDNLIQEGSKVQLFADGRFELSDPRGQRIWAATLSRVGVAYGAMLDTGNFVLANNSSVVSWQSFDEPTDTLLPTQTMNQDGRLVSSFSKTNYSRGRFLFTLQTDGNLASYTRNLPMDDASFAYWSTQTMGSGFQVIFNQSGYIFLVAKNGSVLNFVASNAVSTSQFYQRAILEYDGVFRLYVYPKYAHSEGGRAMAWSTMDFIPSNICMRITQSTGSGACGFNSFCSLGTDQMPNCDCPVGYSVVDPNDRMSGCKPNFAAQNCDEEARETDLFSFIEMPNTDWPLSDYAYFHQVTEDWCRQVCLDDCFCTVAIYRDGNCWKKKYPLSNGRVDSNVGGKALIKIRNNNATVY
;
A
#
# COMPACT_ATOMS: atom_id res chain seq x y z
N MET A 1 -19.48 51.35 50.87
CA MET A 1 -19.28 49.90 51.11
C MET A 1 -18.56 49.34 49.90
N LEU A 2 -17.33 48.87 50.08
CA LEU A 2 -16.39 48.50 49.01
C LEU A 2 -16.72 47.08 48.51
N PHE A 3 -16.93 46.89 47.20
CA PHE A 3 -17.19 45.57 46.59
C PHE A 3 -15.86 44.87 46.33
N VAL A 4 -15.59 43.76 47.01
CA VAL A 4 -14.39 42.93 46.82
C VAL A 4 -14.70 41.86 45.77
N LEU A 5 -14.00 41.91 44.64
CA LEU A 5 -14.08 40.91 43.57
C LEU A 5 -13.14 39.73 43.94
N LEU A 6 -13.71 38.56 44.27
CA LEU A 6 -12.94 37.32 44.45
C LEU A 6 -12.54 36.75 43.09
N LEU A 7 -11.27 36.87 42.72
CA LEU A 7 -10.66 36.13 41.62
C LEU A 7 -10.41 34.68 42.06
N PHE A 8 -11.23 33.75 41.58
CA PHE A 8 -10.95 32.32 41.68
C PHE A 8 -9.81 31.96 40.72
N LEU A 9 -8.60 31.81 41.26
CA LEU A 9 -7.47 31.16 40.57
C LEU A 9 -7.79 29.66 40.46
N LEU A 10 -8.29 29.25 39.29
CA LEU A 10 -8.32 27.82 38.93
C LEU A 10 -6.89 27.31 38.85
N PRO A 11 -6.56 26.16 39.46
CA PRO A 11 -5.26 25.55 39.26
C PRO A 11 -5.19 25.07 37.81
N LEU A 12 -4.37 25.74 37.01
CA LEU A 12 -3.86 25.16 35.77
C LEU A 12 -3.01 23.96 36.15
N SER A 13 -3.63 22.79 36.19
CA SER A 13 -2.93 21.51 36.19
C SER A 13 -2.25 21.36 34.82
N ALA A 14 -1.11 22.01 34.63
CA ALA A 14 -0.21 21.69 33.55
C ALA A 14 0.36 20.30 33.87
N THR A 15 -0.16 19.27 33.20
CA THR A 15 0.52 17.98 33.12
C THR A 15 1.81 18.18 32.34
N SER A 16 2.87 18.58 33.06
CA SER A 16 4.23 18.52 32.57
C SER A 16 4.60 17.04 32.43
N GLN A 17 4.34 16.47 31.25
CA GLN A 17 4.99 15.22 30.88
C GLN A 17 6.45 15.56 30.61
N THR A 18 7.34 15.20 31.54
CA THR A 18 8.77 15.33 31.33
C THR A 18 9.16 14.46 30.14
N TYR A 19 9.53 15.06 29.01
CA TYR A 19 10.24 14.38 27.94
C TYR A 19 11.47 13.70 28.54
N ARG A 20 11.62 12.40 28.28
CA ARG A 20 12.78 11.62 28.72
C ARG A 20 13.21 10.70 27.59
N ASN A 21 14.49 10.74 27.28
CA ASN A 21 15.12 9.71 26.48
C ASN A 21 14.79 8.33 27.05
N VAL A 22 14.65 7.35 26.17
CA VAL A 22 14.53 5.94 26.53
C VAL A 22 15.88 5.51 27.07
N THR A 23 15.97 5.35 28.39
CA THR A 23 17.22 4.96 29.06
C THR A 23 17.47 3.47 28.87
N LEU A 24 18.74 3.07 28.96
CA LEU A 24 19.12 1.66 29.03
C LEU A 24 18.33 0.94 30.14
N GLY A 25 17.90 -0.29 29.85
CA GLY A 25 17.02 -1.09 30.71
C GLY A 25 15.52 -0.84 30.52
N SER A 26 15.13 0.18 29.76
CA SER A 26 13.72 0.49 29.50
C SER A 26 13.06 -0.53 28.59
N SER A 27 11.76 -0.74 28.78
CA SER A 27 10.97 -1.63 27.94
C SER A 27 9.51 -1.25 27.87
N LEU A 28 8.84 -1.68 26.80
CA LEU A 28 7.39 -1.67 26.67
C LEU A 28 6.90 -3.12 26.55
N THR A 29 5.67 -3.37 26.99
CA THR A 29 5.01 -4.67 26.88
C THR A 29 3.71 -4.50 26.09
N ALA A 30 3.43 -5.43 25.17
CA ALA A 30 2.19 -5.47 24.42
C ALA A 30 1.04 -5.85 25.36
N ASN A 31 0.19 -4.88 25.70
CA ASN A 31 -0.99 -5.05 26.55
C ASN A 31 -1.94 -3.85 26.38
N ASN A 32 -3.08 -3.88 27.08
CA ASN A 32 -4.09 -2.82 27.02
C ASN A 32 -3.70 -1.53 27.77
N ALA A 33 -2.53 -1.48 28.43
CA ALA A 33 -2.11 -0.31 29.21
C ALA A 33 -1.60 0.85 28.35
N ASN A 34 -1.48 0.68 27.02
CA ASN A 34 -1.06 1.71 26.05
C ASN A 34 0.26 2.41 26.43
N SER A 35 1.23 1.68 27.02
CA SER A 35 2.54 2.24 27.34
C SER A 35 3.31 2.57 26.06
N THR A 36 3.80 3.79 25.93
CA THR A 36 4.44 4.31 24.71
C THR A 36 5.65 5.19 25.03
N TRP A 37 6.53 5.34 24.05
CA TRP A 37 7.56 6.38 24.04
C TRP A 37 7.12 7.50 23.09
N LEU A 38 6.86 8.68 23.66
CA LEU A 38 6.36 9.83 22.93
C LEU A 38 7.49 10.70 22.40
N SER A 39 7.25 11.35 21.26
CA SER A 39 8.09 12.46 20.83
C SER A 39 7.92 13.68 21.75
N PRO A 40 8.88 14.62 21.82
CA PRO A 40 8.78 15.80 22.69
C PRO A 40 7.47 16.60 22.53
N SER A 41 6.97 16.74 21.30
CA SER A 41 5.70 17.41 21.01
C SER A 41 4.44 16.55 21.26
N GLY A 42 4.63 15.25 21.48
CA GLY A 42 3.57 14.24 21.57
C GLY A 42 2.85 13.97 20.24
N GLU A 43 3.38 14.46 19.12
CA GLU A 43 2.81 14.29 17.77
C GLU A 43 3.01 12.85 17.27
N PHE A 44 4.11 12.21 17.66
CA PHE A 44 4.41 10.81 17.34
C PHE A 44 4.56 9.97 18.60
N ALA A 45 4.25 8.70 18.47
CA ALA A 45 4.45 7.71 19.51
C ALA A 45 5.05 6.44 18.92
N PHE A 46 5.91 5.79 19.72
CA PHE A 46 6.47 4.46 19.48
C PHE A 46 5.94 3.50 20.53
N GLY A 47 5.48 2.31 20.11
CA GLY A 47 4.98 1.29 21.02
C GLY A 47 4.16 0.21 20.34
N PHE A 48 3.30 -0.47 21.09
CA PHE A 48 2.45 -1.52 20.57
C PHE A 48 1.07 -1.00 20.14
N GLN A 49 0.65 -1.31 18.92
CA GLN A 49 -0.74 -1.15 18.44
C GLN A 49 -1.38 -2.52 18.26
N GLN A 50 -2.60 -2.67 18.78
CA GLN A 50 -3.39 -3.88 18.55
C GLN A 50 -4.06 -3.79 17.18
N ILE A 51 -3.77 -4.77 16.30
CA ILE A 51 -4.32 -4.82 14.94
C ILE A 51 -5.54 -5.73 14.87
N ILE A 52 -5.47 -6.85 15.58
CA ILE A 52 -6.56 -7.80 15.78
C ILE A 52 -6.60 -8.19 17.26
N GLN A 53 -7.68 -8.81 17.71
CA GLN A 53 -7.79 -9.27 19.10
C GLN A 53 -6.59 -10.15 19.47
N GLY A 54 -5.79 -9.69 20.44
CA GLY A 54 -4.57 -10.37 20.91
C GLY A 54 -3.34 -10.27 19.98
N GLY A 55 -3.44 -9.67 18.80
CA GLY A 55 -2.34 -9.52 17.83
C GLY A 55 -1.86 -8.08 17.69
N TYR A 56 -0.56 -7.85 17.88
CA TYR A 56 0.05 -6.52 17.99
C TYR A 56 1.16 -6.27 16.95
N LEU A 57 1.33 -4.99 16.61
CA LEU A 57 2.51 -4.46 15.93
C LEU A 57 3.30 -3.56 16.86
N LEU A 58 4.62 -3.72 16.86
CA LEU A 58 5.54 -2.69 17.31
C LEU A 58 5.63 -1.63 16.22
N ALA A 59 5.14 -0.42 16.48
CA ALA A 59 4.86 0.57 15.45
C ALA A 59 5.21 2.00 15.89
N ILE A 60 5.28 2.89 14.89
CA ILE A 60 5.24 4.34 15.04
C ILE A 60 3.96 4.85 14.40
N TRP A 61 3.27 5.81 15.03
CA TRP A 61 2.05 6.42 14.51
C TRP A 61 1.94 7.90 14.84
N PHE A 62 1.07 8.60 14.10
CA PHE A 62 0.61 9.94 14.46
C PHE A 62 -0.29 9.86 15.69
N ASN A 63 0.20 10.33 16.83
CA ASN A 63 -0.42 10.09 18.13
C ASN A 63 -1.62 11.02 18.42
N LYS A 64 -1.68 12.18 17.77
CA LYS A 64 -2.81 13.13 17.89
C LYS A 64 -3.93 12.90 16.88
N ILE A 65 -3.75 11.96 15.95
CA ILE A 65 -4.80 11.51 15.04
C ILE A 65 -5.60 10.40 15.76
N PRO A 66 -6.94 10.50 15.91
CA PRO A 66 -7.74 9.52 16.64
C PRO A 66 -7.56 8.08 16.16
N GLU A 67 -7.44 7.87 14.85
CA GLU A 67 -7.25 6.57 14.21
C GLU A 67 -5.84 5.99 14.41
N ARG A 68 -4.90 6.77 15.01
CA ARG A 68 -3.51 6.38 15.25
C ARG A 68 -2.83 5.83 13.99
N THR A 69 -2.86 6.59 12.91
CA THR A 69 -2.30 6.20 11.61
C THR A 69 -0.84 5.76 11.74
N ILE A 70 -0.60 4.46 11.49
CA ILE A 70 0.71 3.83 11.53
C ILE A 70 1.54 4.28 10.32
N VAL A 71 2.82 4.57 10.55
CA VAL A 71 3.77 5.05 9.53
C VAL A 71 5.03 4.20 9.45
N TRP A 72 5.23 3.29 10.42
CA TRP A 72 6.34 2.35 10.46
C TRP A 72 6.00 1.19 11.39
N SER A 73 6.51 -0.01 11.12
CA SER A 73 6.44 -1.13 12.05
C SER A 73 7.59 -2.13 11.87
N ALA A 74 8.03 -2.74 12.98
CA ALA A 74 9.14 -3.67 12.98
C ALA A 74 8.76 -5.10 12.53
N ASN A 75 7.52 -5.51 12.81
CA ASN A 75 7.06 -6.89 12.71
C ASN A 75 5.80 -7.03 11.84
N ARG A 76 5.69 -6.24 10.76
CA ARG A 76 4.49 -6.17 9.91
C ARG A 76 4.02 -7.50 9.34
N ASP A 77 4.93 -8.44 9.10
CA ASP A 77 4.64 -9.77 8.56
C ASP A 77 4.28 -10.81 9.63
N ASN A 78 4.55 -10.52 10.90
CA ASN A 78 4.33 -11.45 11.99
C ASN A 78 3.80 -10.71 13.21
N LEU A 79 2.46 -10.64 13.32
CA LEU A 79 1.80 -10.08 14.49
C LEU A 79 2.23 -10.86 15.73
N ILE A 80 2.58 -10.12 16.78
CA ILE A 80 3.02 -10.68 18.05
C ILE A 80 1.87 -10.75 19.04
N GLN A 81 1.93 -11.73 19.94
CA GLN A 81 0.91 -11.94 20.96
C GLN A 81 1.02 -10.97 22.13
N GLU A 82 -0.06 -10.81 22.88
CA GLU A 82 -0.06 -10.08 24.15
C GLU A 82 1.03 -10.61 25.11
N GLY A 83 1.65 -9.71 25.87
CA GLY A 83 2.78 -9.99 26.76
C GLY A 83 4.16 -9.92 26.09
N SER A 84 4.23 -9.79 24.76
CA SER A 84 5.50 -9.59 24.04
C SER A 84 6.15 -8.26 24.47
N LYS A 85 7.47 -8.18 24.38
CA LYS A 85 8.24 -7.09 24.98
C LYS A 85 9.25 -6.51 24.00
N VAL A 86 9.29 -5.19 23.89
CA VAL A 86 10.42 -4.48 23.25
C VAL A 86 11.28 -3.88 24.33
N GLN A 87 12.59 -4.07 24.27
CA GLN A 87 13.51 -3.66 25.31
C GLN A 87 14.80 -3.06 24.74
N LEU A 88 15.19 -1.92 25.30
CA LEU A 88 16.55 -1.38 25.19
C LEU A 88 17.36 -1.94 26.36
N PHE A 89 18.23 -2.91 26.10
CA PHE A 89 19.01 -3.60 27.11
C PHE A 89 20.14 -2.73 27.67
N ALA A 90 20.68 -3.13 28.82
CA ALA A 90 21.79 -2.43 29.49
C ALA A 90 23.08 -2.41 28.64
N ASP A 91 23.24 -3.37 27.73
CA ASP A 91 24.35 -3.48 26.78
C ASP A 91 24.11 -2.70 25.48
N GLY A 92 22.99 -1.98 25.37
CA GLY A 92 22.63 -1.18 24.20
C GLY A 92 21.89 -1.93 23.10
N ARG A 93 21.66 -3.25 23.23
CA ARG A 93 20.84 -3.99 22.26
C ARG A 93 19.38 -3.52 22.30
N PHE A 94 18.72 -3.50 21.15
CA PHE A 94 17.31 -3.16 21.05
C PHE A 94 16.55 -4.29 20.35
N GLU A 95 15.72 -5.01 21.10
CA GLU A 95 15.12 -6.26 20.63
C GLU A 95 13.64 -6.35 21.02
N LEU A 96 12.87 -6.99 20.14
CA LEU A 96 11.49 -7.42 20.34
C LEU A 96 11.49 -8.93 20.58
N SER A 97 10.87 -9.37 21.67
CA SER A 97 10.74 -10.78 22.03
C SER A 97 9.29 -11.18 22.29
N ASP A 98 8.97 -12.46 22.05
CA ASP A 98 7.70 -13.06 22.46
C ASP A 98 7.62 -13.19 24.00
N PRO A 99 6.46 -13.55 24.59
CA PRO A 99 6.33 -13.72 26.04
C PRO A 99 7.18 -14.83 26.65
N ARG A 100 7.74 -15.73 25.82
CA ARG A 100 8.67 -16.79 26.26
C ARG A 100 10.13 -16.34 26.19
N GLY A 101 10.39 -15.11 25.75
CA GLY A 101 11.73 -14.56 25.58
C GLY A 101 12.40 -14.93 24.26
N GLN A 102 11.68 -15.53 23.30
CA GLN A 102 12.22 -15.78 21.96
C GLN A 102 12.31 -14.46 21.20
N ARG A 103 13.50 -14.17 20.64
CA ARG A 103 13.72 -12.97 19.82
C ARG A 103 12.94 -13.05 18.51
N ILE A 104 12.09 -12.06 18.27
CA ILE A 104 11.28 -11.90 17.05
C ILE A 104 11.95 -10.92 16.07
N TRP A 105 12.49 -9.82 16.58
CA TRP A 105 13.17 -8.79 15.79
C TRP A 105 14.25 -8.11 16.63
N ALA A 106 15.26 -7.55 15.98
CA ALA A 106 16.27 -6.72 16.63
C ALA A 106 16.78 -5.66 15.66
N ALA A 107 17.11 -4.48 16.18
CA ALA A 107 17.75 -3.43 15.40
C ALA A 107 19.16 -3.86 14.97
N THR A 108 19.51 -3.63 13.71
CA THR A 108 20.87 -3.87 13.21
C THR A 108 21.75 -2.68 13.56
N LEU A 109 22.40 -2.75 14.72
CA LEU A 109 23.22 -1.66 15.23
C LEU A 109 24.54 -1.52 14.45
N SER A 110 24.96 -0.28 14.23
CA SER A 110 26.32 0.02 13.78
C SER A 110 27.37 -0.34 14.84
N ARG A 111 28.66 -0.18 14.53
CA ARG A 111 29.76 -0.39 15.51
C ARG A 111 29.78 0.64 16.64
N VAL A 112 28.91 1.66 16.59
CA VAL A 112 28.78 2.68 17.62
C VAL A 112 27.86 2.16 18.74
N GLY A 113 28.34 2.21 19.99
CA GLY A 113 27.55 1.80 21.16
C GLY A 113 26.31 2.68 21.36
N VAL A 114 25.26 2.11 21.97
CA VAL A 114 23.99 2.82 22.25
C VAL A 114 23.95 3.23 23.72
N ALA A 115 23.57 4.48 23.99
CA ALA A 115 23.37 5.02 25.33
C ALA A 115 21.90 5.36 25.63
N TYR A 116 21.12 5.67 24.60
CA TYR A 116 19.69 5.94 24.74
C TYR A 116 18.93 5.73 23.42
N GLY A 117 17.61 5.61 23.54
CA GLY A 117 16.67 5.74 22.43
C GLY A 117 15.86 7.04 22.53
N ALA A 118 15.37 7.56 21.40
CA ALA A 118 14.51 8.74 21.38
C ALA A 118 13.53 8.70 20.21
N MET A 119 12.27 9.04 20.50
CA MET A 119 11.27 9.34 19.48
C MET A 119 11.37 10.82 19.12
N LEU A 120 11.69 11.16 17.88
CA LEU A 120 11.84 12.56 17.44
C LEU A 120 10.51 13.12 16.91
N ASP A 121 10.38 14.45 16.93
CA ASP A 121 9.21 15.16 16.37
C ASP A 121 9.11 15.08 14.84
N THR A 122 10.15 14.56 14.18
CA THR A 122 10.11 14.21 12.76
C THR A 122 9.38 12.89 12.49
N GLY A 123 9.08 12.10 13.53
CA GLY A 123 8.59 10.73 13.38
C GLY A 123 9.71 9.68 13.24
N ASN A 124 10.98 10.08 13.40
CA ASN A 124 12.12 9.16 13.40
C ASN A 124 12.39 8.63 14.83
N PHE A 125 12.42 7.32 15.01
CA PHE A 125 12.89 6.70 16.25
C PHE A 125 14.37 6.36 16.12
N VAL A 126 15.22 6.89 17.00
CA VAL A 126 16.68 6.76 16.91
C VAL A 126 17.26 6.06 18.14
N LEU A 127 18.33 5.30 17.93
CA LEU A 127 19.22 4.78 18.96
C LEU A 127 20.58 5.45 18.80
N ALA A 128 21.07 6.11 19.85
CA ALA A 128 22.27 6.95 19.76
C ALA A 128 23.19 6.81 20.98
N ASN A 129 24.45 7.22 20.80
CA ASN A 129 25.46 7.27 21.87
C ASN A 129 25.42 8.58 22.66
N ASN A 130 26.27 8.73 23.67
CA ASN A 130 26.36 9.95 24.50
C ASN A 130 26.77 11.23 23.71
N SER A 131 27.34 11.06 22.52
CA SER A 131 27.70 12.16 21.60
C SER A 131 26.63 12.41 20.54
N SER A 132 25.43 11.84 20.71
CA SER A 132 24.29 11.93 19.77
C SER A 132 24.57 11.35 18.38
N VAL A 133 25.59 10.50 18.24
CA VAL A 133 25.85 9.75 17.00
C VAL A 133 24.84 8.62 16.93
N VAL A 134 24.04 8.62 15.87
CA VAL A 134 23.00 7.61 15.60
C VAL A 134 23.66 6.29 15.21
N SER A 135 23.32 5.23 15.93
CA SER A 135 23.76 3.86 15.64
C SER A 135 22.72 3.09 14.82
N TRP A 136 21.43 3.43 14.97
CA TRP A 136 20.31 2.91 14.19
C TRP A 136 19.15 3.90 14.22
N GLN A 137 18.35 3.96 13.15
CA GLN A 137 17.15 4.79 13.07
C GLN A 137 16.07 4.16 12.19
N SER A 138 14.80 4.39 12.55
CA SER A 138 13.66 3.83 11.80
C SER A 138 13.55 4.37 10.37
N PHE A 139 14.05 5.58 10.12
CA PHE A 139 14.03 6.20 8.78
C PHE A 139 14.88 5.46 7.75
N ASP A 140 15.88 4.68 8.16
CA ASP A 140 16.72 3.89 7.26
C ASP A 140 16.04 2.55 6.87
N GLU A 141 14.98 2.16 7.57
CA GLU A 141 14.23 0.91 7.34
C GLU A 141 12.74 1.21 7.14
N PRO A 142 12.34 1.96 6.10
CA PRO A 142 10.92 2.29 5.89
C PRO A 142 10.08 1.04 5.58
N THR A 143 8.78 1.10 5.90
CA THR A 143 7.82 0.03 5.58
C THR A 143 7.11 0.29 4.24
N ASP A 144 6.04 1.07 4.26
CA ASP A 144 5.25 1.51 3.10
C ASP A 144 5.21 3.03 3.00
N THR A 145 5.72 3.74 4.01
CA THR A 145 5.53 5.18 4.21
C THR A 145 6.87 5.91 4.33
N LEU A 146 6.94 7.09 3.73
CA LEU A 146 7.95 8.12 3.95
C LEU A 146 7.33 9.31 4.67
N LEU A 147 8.09 9.89 5.59
CA LEU A 147 7.73 11.13 6.31
C LEU A 147 8.58 12.33 5.85
N PRO A 148 8.12 13.57 6.10
CA PRO A 148 8.95 14.75 5.89
C PRO A 148 10.27 14.62 6.62
N THR A 149 11.36 15.12 6.03
CA THR A 149 12.77 14.97 6.43
C THR A 149 13.41 13.60 6.16
N GLN A 150 12.63 12.60 5.76
CA GLN A 150 13.17 11.29 5.43
C GLN A 150 13.85 11.27 4.06
N THR A 151 14.95 10.54 3.98
CA THR A 151 15.68 10.29 2.73
C THR A 151 15.76 8.78 2.50
N MET A 152 15.34 8.33 1.32
CA MET A 152 15.49 6.95 0.89
C MET A 152 16.69 6.84 -0.06
N ASN A 153 17.71 6.09 0.36
CA ASN A 153 18.92 5.85 -0.42
C ASN A 153 18.69 4.79 -1.50
N GLN A 154 19.69 4.59 -2.37
CA GLN A 154 19.73 3.44 -3.27
C GLN A 154 19.60 2.11 -2.48
N ASP A 155 18.94 1.13 -3.09
CA ASP A 155 18.45 -0.12 -2.46
C ASP A 155 17.33 0.07 -1.42
N GLY A 156 16.95 1.32 -1.14
CA GLY A 156 15.78 1.66 -0.36
C GLY A 156 14.49 1.27 -1.08
N ARG A 157 13.52 0.77 -0.31
CA ARG A 157 12.24 0.30 -0.85
C ARG A 157 11.09 0.56 0.12
N LEU A 158 9.93 0.85 -0.45
CA LEU A 158 8.63 0.80 0.21
C LEU A 158 7.89 -0.41 -0.35
N VAL A 159 7.34 -1.23 0.53
CA VAL A 159 6.49 -2.37 0.15
C VAL A 159 5.10 -2.09 0.65
N SER A 160 4.10 -2.13 -0.22
CA SER A 160 2.72 -1.83 0.15
C SER A 160 2.23 -2.76 1.26
N SER A 161 1.21 -2.36 2.01
CA SER A 161 0.45 -3.33 2.83
C SER A 161 -0.32 -4.30 1.94
N PHE A 162 -0.65 -5.50 2.45
CA PHE A 162 -1.36 -6.53 1.69
C PHE A 162 -2.80 -6.13 1.40
N SER A 163 -3.45 -5.49 2.37
CA SER A 163 -4.76 -4.88 2.23
C SER A 163 -4.90 -3.72 3.20
N LYS A 164 -6.07 -3.05 3.20
CA LYS A 164 -6.38 -1.97 4.15
C LYS A 164 -6.27 -2.40 5.63
N THR A 165 -6.50 -3.67 5.94
CA THR A 165 -6.53 -4.20 7.31
C THR A 165 -5.39 -5.17 7.60
N ASN A 166 -4.64 -5.60 6.59
CA ASN A 166 -3.50 -6.49 6.73
C ASN A 166 -2.20 -5.77 6.37
N TYR A 167 -1.43 -5.44 7.41
CA TYR A 167 -0.17 -4.70 7.32
C TYR A 167 1.00 -5.53 6.80
N SER A 168 0.87 -6.85 6.63
CA SER A 168 1.93 -7.67 6.01
C SER A 168 2.29 -7.17 4.62
N ARG A 169 3.48 -7.55 4.16
CA ARG A 169 4.01 -7.11 2.86
C ARG A 169 3.09 -7.54 1.72
N GLY A 170 2.65 -6.56 0.94
CA GLY A 170 1.64 -6.68 -0.11
C GLY A 170 2.20 -6.83 -1.52
N ARG A 171 1.38 -6.46 -2.50
CA ARG A 171 1.57 -6.79 -3.93
C ARG A 171 2.47 -5.82 -4.69
N PHE A 172 2.81 -4.69 -4.10
CA PHE A 172 3.47 -3.60 -4.81
C PHE A 172 4.74 -3.14 -4.10
N LEU A 173 5.67 -2.63 -4.90
CA LEU A 173 6.99 -2.19 -4.49
C LEU A 173 7.28 -0.82 -5.10
N PHE A 174 7.85 0.10 -4.34
CA PHE A 174 8.39 1.37 -4.82
C PHE A 174 9.83 1.46 -4.35
N THR A 175 10.81 1.52 -5.26
CA THR A 175 12.21 1.36 -4.89
C THR A 175 13.13 2.24 -5.72
N LEU A 176 14.14 2.80 -5.04
CA LEU A 176 15.29 3.39 -5.70
C LEU A 176 16.33 2.28 -5.89
N GLN A 177 16.48 1.80 -7.11
CA GLN A 177 17.39 0.72 -7.42
C GLN A 177 18.86 1.14 -7.30
N THR A 178 19.75 0.17 -7.17
CA THR A 178 21.21 0.40 -7.08
C THR A 178 21.80 1.00 -8.35
N ASP A 179 21.13 0.85 -9.49
CA ASP A 179 21.48 1.52 -10.75
C ASP A 179 21.04 3.01 -10.77
N GLY A 180 20.31 3.47 -9.76
CA GLY A 180 19.81 4.84 -9.64
C GLY A 180 18.40 5.06 -10.20
N ASN A 181 17.74 4.05 -10.76
CA ASN A 181 16.39 4.21 -11.29
C ASN A 181 15.33 4.07 -10.18
N LEU A 182 14.57 5.13 -9.94
CA LEU A 182 13.39 5.09 -9.09
C LEU A 182 12.19 4.54 -9.87
N ALA A 183 11.55 3.49 -9.36
CA ALA A 183 10.47 2.81 -10.06
C ALA A 183 9.47 2.10 -9.13
N SER A 184 8.27 1.86 -9.65
CA SER A 184 7.21 1.08 -9.01
C SER A 184 7.01 -0.24 -9.74
N TYR A 185 6.87 -1.33 -8.99
CA TYR A 185 6.76 -2.69 -9.50
C TYR A 185 5.60 -3.46 -8.87
N THR A 186 4.98 -4.35 -9.65
CA THR A 186 4.25 -5.48 -9.07
C THR A 186 5.23 -6.48 -8.49
N ARG A 187 4.81 -7.28 -7.51
CA ARG A 187 5.65 -8.29 -6.85
C ARG A 187 5.23 -9.72 -7.21
N ASN A 188 6.21 -10.61 -7.29
CA ASN A 188 5.98 -12.04 -7.52
C ASN A 188 5.65 -12.75 -6.19
N LEU A 189 4.41 -12.62 -5.71
CA LEU A 189 4.01 -13.31 -4.46
C LEU A 189 4.07 -14.85 -4.59
N PRO A 190 4.52 -15.58 -3.55
CA PRO A 190 4.89 -15.12 -2.21
C PRO A 190 6.34 -14.64 -2.06
N MET A 191 7.10 -14.51 -3.15
CA MET A 191 8.48 -14.03 -3.15
C MET A 191 8.54 -12.48 -3.08
N ASP A 192 9.74 -11.97 -2.75
CA ASP A 192 10.01 -10.55 -2.55
C ASP A 192 10.56 -9.83 -3.79
N ASP A 193 10.67 -10.53 -4.92
CA ASP A 193 11.21 -9.99 -6.16
C ASP A 193 10.20 -9.11 -6.92
N ALA A 194 10.77 -8.12 -7.59
CA ALA A 194 10.07 -7.26 -8.52
C ALA A 194 9.68 -8.05 -9.78
N SER A 195 8.44 -7.88 -10.24
CA SER A 195 7.88 -8.60 -11.39
C SER A 195 7.79 -7.69 -12.62
N PHE A 196 6.97 -6.65 -12.56
CA PHE A 196 6.73 -5.76 -13.70
C PHE A 196 6.77 -4.28 -13.28
N ALA A 197 7.64 -3.50 -13.94
CA ALA A 197 7.73 -2.05 -13.73
C ALA A 197 6.53 -1.35 -14.40
N TYR A 198 5.65 -0.75 -13.60
CA TYR A 198 4.49 0.01 -14.13
C TYR A 198 4.67 1.54 -14.06
N TRP A 199 5.75 2.00 -13.44
CA TRP A 199 6.16 3.40 -13.42
C TRP A 199 7.67 3.50 -13.16
N SER A 200 8.38 4.42 -13.82
CA SER A 200 9.78 4.73 -13.50
C SER A 200 10.18 6.14 -13.91
N THR A 201 11.24 6.63 -13.28
CA THR A 201 11.84 7.94 -13.59
C THR A 201 12.85 7.90 -14.73
N GLN A 202 13.27 6.70 -15.17
CA GLN A 202 14.29 6.49 -16.22
C GLN A 202 15.65 7.15 -15.90
N THR A 203 16.07 7.13 -14.64
CA THR A 203 17.25 7.83 -14.12
C THR A 203 18.47 6.93 -13.88
N MET A 204 18.51 5.79 -14.58
CA MET A 204 19.63 4.85 -14.55
C MET A 204 20.97 5.57 -14.74
N GLY A 205 21.94 5.30 -13.88
CA GLY A 205 23.26 5.90 -13.87
C GLY A 205 23.38 7.26 -13.15
N SER A 206 22.27 7.89 -12.74
CA SER A 206 22.30 9.24 -12.14
C SER A 206 21.56 9.38 -10.81
N GLY A 207 20.48 8.65 -10.58
CA GLY A 207 19.71 8.76 -9.34
C GLY A 207 20.46 8.26 -8.11
N PHE A 208 20.32 8.98 -6.99
CA PHE A 208 21.09 8.74 -5.77
C PHE A 208 20.22 8.68 -4.51
N GLN A 209 19.31 9.65 -4.32
CA GLN A 209 18.48 9.72 -3.12
C GLN A 209 17.09 10.28 -3.44
N VAL A 210 16.05 9.67 -2.87
CA VAL A 210 14.70 10.25 -2.84
C VAL A 210 14.54 11.02 -1.54
N ILE A 211 14.27 12.31 -1.63
CA ILE A 211 14.14 13.20 -0.48
C ILE A 211 12.69 13.63 -0.36
N PHE A 212 12.09 13.40 0.81
CA PHE A 212 10.84 14.04 1.19
C PHE A 212 11.16 15.23 2.10
N ASN A 213 11.11 16.45 1.57
CA ASN A 213 11.50 17.63 2.32
C ASN A 213 10.35 18.18 3.21
N GLN A 214 10.70 19.11 4.10
CA GLN A 214 9.75 19.74 5.04
C GLN A 214 8.72 20.66 4.35
N SER A 215 8.96 21.04 3.10
CA SER A 215 8.08 21.90 2.30
C SER A 215 7.03 21.10 1.53
N GLY A 216 6.97 19.78 1.70
CA GLY A 216 5.96 18.96 1.04
C GLY A 216 6.33 18.45 -0.35
N TYR A 217 7.61 18.51 -0.73
CA TYR A 217 8.10 18.02 -2.02
C TYR A 217 8.82 16.69 -1.87
N ILE A 218 8.55 15.79 -2.80
CA ILE A 218 9.22 14.51 -2.94
C ILE A 218 9.94 14.51 -4.29
N PHE A 219 11.26 14.39 -4.27
CA PHE A 219 12.06 14.44 -5.48
C PHE A 219 13.28 13.54 -5.39
N LEU A 220 13.71 13.06 -6.56
CA LEU A 220 14.94 12.29 -6.74
C LEU A 220 16.08 13.24 -7.08
N VAL A 221 17.22 13.07 -6.41
CA VAL A 221 18.45 13.84 -6.69
C VAL A 221 19.58 12.95 -7.20
N ALA A 222 20.51 13.58 -7.92
CA ALA A 222 21.82 13.02 -8.24
C ALA A 222 22.83 13.22 -7.10
N LYS A 223 23.98 12.55 -7.18
CA LYS A 223 25.08 12.68 -6.19
C LYS A 223 25.60 14.10 -6.00
N ASN A 224 25.51 14.95 -7.02
CA ASN A 224 25.91 16.35 -6.97
C ASN A 224 24.81 17.27 -6.38
N GLY A 225 23.68 16.71 -5.95
CA GLY A 225 22.54 17.45 -5.40
C GLY A 225 21.56 18.01 -6.44
N SER A 226 21.80 17.82 -7.74
CA SER A 226 20.84 18.25 -8.77
C SER A 226 19.55 17.43 -8.70
N VAL A 227 18.40 18.11 -8.78
CA VAL A 227 17.09 17.44 -8.86
C VAL A 227 16.91 16.82 -10.24
N LEU A 228 16.64 15.52 -10.28
CA LEU A 228 16.44 14.75 -11.51
C LEU A 228 14.96 14.57 -11.84
N ASN A 229 14.12 14.39 -10.82
CA ASN A 229 12.69 14.14 -11.02
C ASN A 229 11.89 14.61 -9.80
N PHE A 230 10.79 15.33 -10.04
CA PHE A 230 9.78 15.61 -9.02
C PHE A 230 8.74 14.50 -9.04
N VAL A 231 8.64 13.76 -7.93
CA VAL A 231 7.82 12.56 -7.79
C VAL A 231 6.39 12.94 -7.39
N ALA A 232 6.27 13.82 -6.38
CA ALA A 232 5.00 14.32 -5.88
C ALA A 232 5.20 15.62 -5.08
N SER A 233 4.16 16.46 -4.99
CA SER A 233 4.20 17.65 -4.14
C SER A 233 2.84 18.05 -3.57
N ASN A 234 2.81 18.72 -2.41
CA ASN A 234 1.56 19.20 -1.83
C ASN A 234 1.54 20.71 -1.47
N ALA A 235 2.67 21.41 -1.59
CA ALA A 235 2.82 22.84 -1.32
C ALA A 235 2.16 23.35 -0.01
N VAL A 236 1.97 22.49 1.00
CA VAL A 236 1.42 22.86 2.31
C VAL A 236 2.46 22.78 3.41
N SER A 237 2.28 23.58 4.46
CA SER A 237 3.19 23.63 5.59
C SER A 237 3.03 22.42 6.54
N THR A 238 4.14 21.85 6.99
CA THR A 238 4.20 20.84 8.06
C THR A 238 3.79 21.37 9.43
N SER A 239 3.73 22.70 9.61
CA SER A 239 3.21 23.33 10.83
C SER A 239 1.68 23.23 10.96
N GLN A 240 0.96 23.23 9.82
CA GLN A 240 -0.50 23.20 9.78
C GLN A 240 -1.05 21.81 9.47
N PHE A 241 -0.27 20.97 8.79
CA PHE A 241 -0.70 19.66 8.32
C PHE A 241 0.30 18.58 8.71
N TYR A 242 -0.21 17.43 9.17
CA TYR A 242 0.54 16.18 9.06
C TYR A 242 0.66 15.79 7.59
N GLN A 243 1.80 15.24 7.22
CA GLN A 243 2.06 14.79 5.86
C GLN A 243 2.69 13.40 5.88
N ARG A 244 2.31 12.57 4.91
CA ARG A 244 2.92 11.26 4.70
C ARG A 244 2.86 10.91 3.22
N ALA A 245 3.86 10.21 2.73
CA ALA A 245 3.86 9.66 1.39
C ALA A 245 3.87 8.14 1.50
N ILE A 246 2.89 7.45 0.96
CA ILE A 246 2.70 6.02 1.19
C ILE A 246 2.49 5.30 -0.14
N LEU A 247 3.12 4.14 -0.30
CA LEU A 247 2.73 3.17 -1.30
C LEU A 247 1.53 2.39 -0.77
N GLU A 248 0.34 2.79 -1.18
CA GLU A 248 -0.90 2.16 -0.71
C GLU A 248 -1.02 0.72 -1.22
N TYR A 249 -1.88 -0.07 -0.57
CA TYR A 249 -2.09 -1.49 -0.90
C TYR A 249 -2.59 -1.74 -2.34
N ASP A 250 -3.04 -0.69 -3.02
CA ASP A 250 -3.48 -0.69 -4.41
C ASP A 250 -2.39 -0.34 -5.42
N GLY A 251 -1.15 -0.15 -4.96
CA GLY A 251 0.01 0.08 -5.81
C GLY A 251 0.22 1.53 -6.25
N VAL A 252 -0.62 2.45 -5.81
CA VAL A 252 -0.43 3.88 -6.10
C VAL A 252 0.32 4.54 -4.94
N PHE A 253 1.41 5.22 -5.27
CA PHE A 253 2.16 6.03 -4.31
C PHE A 253 1.46 7.38 -4.16
N ARG A 254 0.99 7.69 -2.95
CA ARG A 254 0.16 8.87 -2.65
C ARG A 254 0.82 9.76 -1.62
N LEU A 255 0.76 11.06 -1.85
CA LEU A 255 1.09 12.09 -0.88
C LEU A 255 -0.20 12.57 -0.21
N TYR A 256 -0.29 12.31 1.09
CA TYR A 256 -1.44 12.65 1.92
C TYR A 256 -1.14 13.80 2.87
N VAL A 257 -2.19 14.58 3.17
CA VAL A 257 -2.17 15.60 4.21
C VAL A 257 -3.37 15.45 5.15
N TYR A 258 -3.16 15.75 6.44
CA TYR A 258 -4.20 15.76 7.47
C TYR A 258 -4.10 17.06 8.29
N PRO A 259 -5.19 17.83 8.43
CA PRO A 259 -5.21 19.05 9.24
C PRO A 259 -4.84 18.81 10.72
N LYS A 260 -3.91 19.59 11.29
CA LYS A 260 -3.62 19.50 12.74
C LYS A 260 -4.71 20.15 13.60
N TYR A 261 -5.51 21.03 13.01
CA TYR A 261 -6.53 21.83 13.70
C TYR A 261 -7.80 21.89 12.86
N ALA A 262 -8.97 21.85 13.50
CA ALA A 262 -10.28 21.88 12.84
C ALA A 262 -10.55 23.16 12.01
N HIS A 263 -9.78 24.23 12.25
CA HIS A 263 -9.84 25.49 11.51
C HIS A 263 -8.59 25.74 10.65
N SER A 264 -7.88 24.69 10.23
CA SER A 264 -6.77 24.83 9.30
C SER A 264 -7.21 25.56 8.02
N GLU A 265 -6.30 26.35 7.43
CA GLU A 265 -6.55 27.06 6.18
C GLU A 265 -7.12 26.12 5.10
N GLY A 266 -8.21 26.57 4.46
CA GLY A 266 -8.89 25.82 3.40
C GLY A 266 -10.09 24.96 3.83
N GLY A 267 -10.49 24.97 5.11
CA GLY A 267 -11.76 24.36 5.56
C GLY A 267 -11.85 22.84 5.37
N ARG A 268 -10.70 22.15 5.35
CA ARG A 268 -10.63 20.71 5.15
C ARG A 268 -11.21 19.94 6.33
N ALA A 269 -11.86 18.81 6.04
CA ALA A 269 -12.28 17.87 7.06
C ALA A 269 -11.07 17.30 7.81
N MET A 270 -11.26 16.92 9.08
CA MET A 270 -10.26 16.24 9.93
C MET A 270 -10.05 14.79 9.47
N ALA A 271 -9.58 14.62 8.24
CA ALA A 271 -9.37 13.35 7.56
C ALA A 271 -8.17 13.44 6.61
N TRP A 272 -7.59 12.28 6.28
CA TRP A 272 -6.52 12.21 5.27
C TRP A 272 -7.08 12.58 3.89
N SER A 273 -6.40 13.49 3.21
CA SER A 273 -6.74 13.93 1.85
C SER A 273 -5.54 13.79 0.91
N THR A 274 -5.77 13.17 -0.25
CA THR A 274 -4.74 13.00 -1.28
C THR A 274 -4.42 14.35 -1.91
N MET A 275 -3.14 14.68 -2.02
CA MET A 275 -2.67 15.90 -2.66
C MET A 275 -2.08 15.64 -4.04
N ASP A 276 -1.35 14.53 -4.15
CA ASP A 276 -0.69 14.12 -5.38
C ASP A 276 -0.49 12.60 -5.34
N PHE A 277 -0.39 11.96 -6.50
CA PHE A 277 -0.30 10.51 -6.60
C PHE A 277 0.25 10.05 -7.94
N ILE A 278 0.98 8.93 -7.90
CA ILE A 278 1.54 8.28 -9.09
C ILE A 278 1.38 6.75 -9.03
N PRO A 279 1.05 6.09 -10.14
CA PRO A 279 0.60 6.68 -11.41
C PRO A 279 -0.85 7.20 -11.33
N SER A 280 -1.27 7.99 -12.33
CA SER A 280 -2.64 8.54 -12.39
C SER A 280 -3.74 7.50 -12.60
N ASN A 281 -3.47 6.44 -13.35
CA ASN A 281 -4.40 5.34 -13.58
C ASN A 281 -3.65 4.01 -13.62
N ILE A 282 -3.54 3.35 -12.47
CA ILE A 282 -2.81 2.08 -12.36
C ILE A 282 -3.44 0.97 -13.21
N CYS A 283 -4.76 0.96 -13.41
CA CYS A 283 -5.47 -0.02 -14.24
C CYS A 283 -4.96 -0.05 -15.68
N MET A 284 -4.49 1.09 -16.19
CA MET A 284 -3.97 1.22 -17.54
C MET A 284 -2.44 1.05 -17.62
N ARG A 285 -1.72 1.22 -16.50
CA ARG A 285 -0.25 1.14 -16.47
C ARG A 285 0.28 -0.28 -16.36
N ILE A 286 -0.44 -1.19 -15.72
CA ILE A 286 0.01 -2.58 -15.59
C ILE A 286 -0.35 -3.38 -16.85
N THR A 287 0.67 -3.86 -17.54
CA THR A 287 0.56 -4.67 -18.78
C THR A 287 1.56 -5.82 -18.71
N GLN A 288 1.53 -6.59 -17.62
CA GLN A 288 2.46 -7.69 -17.42
C GLN A 288 2.04 -8.92 -18.23
N SER A 289 3.01 -9.61 -18.84
CA SER A 289 2.76 -10.87 -19.56
C SER A 289 2.54 -12.06 -18.62
N THR A 290 3.04 -11.97 -17.38
CA THR A 290 2.94 -12.99 -16.35
C THR A 290 2.45 -12.39 -15.06
N GLY A 291 1.45 -13.01 -14.43
CA GLY A 291 0.79 -12.57 -13.19
C GLY A 291 -0.51 -11.78 -13.47
N SER A 292 -1.23 -11.45 -12.40
CA SER A 292 -2.64 -11.07 -12.49
C SER A 292 -2.93 -9.64 -12.92
N GLY A 293 -1.96 -8.73 -12.79
CA GLY A 293 -2.15 -7.29 -12.99
C GLY A 293 -2.67 -6.59 -11.72
N ALA A 294 -3.41 -5.49 -11.88
CA ALA A 294 -3.81 -4.63 -10.76
C ALA A 294 -4.79 -5.28 -9.76
N CYS A 295 -5.66 -6.18 -10.23
CA CYS A 295 -6.85 -6.59 -9.47
C CYS A 295 -7.01 -8.09 -9.21
N GLY A 296 -5.99 -8.91 -9.50
CA GLY A 296 -6.13 -10.37 -9.43
C GLY A 296 -6.63 -10.98 -10.74
N PHE A 297 -6.60 -12.31 -10.85
CA PHE A 297 -7.01 -13.00 -12.07
C PHE A 297 -8.53 -12.96 -12.24
N ASN A 298 -9.01 -12.92 -13.48
CA ASN A 298 -10.43 -12.96 -13.84
C ASN A 298 -11.29 -11.81 -13.29
N SER A 299 -10.67 -10.81 -12.67
CA SER A 299 -11.30 -9.55 -12.26
C SER A 299 -10.93 -8.45 -13.26
N PHE A 300 -11.58 -7.29 -13.16
CA PHE A 300 -11.19 -6.10 -13.89
C PHE A 300 -10.97 -4.90 -12.97
N CYS A 301 -10.07 -4.02 -13.38
CA CYS A 301 -9.72 -2.77 -12.72
C CYS A 301 -10.45 -1.60 -13.38
N SER A 302 -11.11 -0.75 -12.59
CA SER A 302 -11.67 0.52 -13.05
C SER A 302 -11.22 1.66 -12.15
N LEU A 303 -11.06 2.86 -12.69
CA LEU A 303 -10.71 4.03 -11.87
C LEU A 303 -11.97 4.71 -11.37
N GLY A 304 -12.14 4.79 -10.05
CA GLY A 304 -13.23 5.50 -9.40
C GLY A 304 -13.14 7.02 -9.58
N THR A 305 -14.23 7.72 -9.28
CA THR A 305 -14.27 9.19 -9.32
C THR A 305 -13.36 9.83 -8.27
N ASP A 306 -13.05 9.10 -7.22
CA ASP A 306 -12.09 9.42 -6.15
C ASP A 306 -10.62 9.13 -6.53
N GLN A 307 -10.36 8.75 -7.79
CA GLN A 307 -9.03 8.35 -8.29
C GLN A 307 -8.47 7.10 -7.59
N MET A 308 -9.35 6.28 -7.00
CA MET A 308 -8.98 4.99 -6.43
C MET A 308 -9.30 3.86 -7.42
N PRO A 309 -8.38 2.91 -7.64
CA PRO A 309 -8.68 1.73 -8.43
C PRO A 309 -9.68 0.82 -7.69
N ASN A 310 -10.71 0.39 -8.42
CA ASN A 310 -11.69 -0.59 -7.99
C ASN A 310 -11.45 -1.91 -8.71
N CYS A 311 -11.50 -3.00 -7.95
CA CYS A 311 -11.34 -4.37 -8.45
C CYS A 311 -12.67 -5.10 -8.37
N ASP A 312 -13.25 -5.41 -9.52
CA ASP A 312 -14.59 -5.98 -9.60
C ASP A 312 -14.60 -7.28 -10.40
N CYS A 313 -15.59 -8.12 -10.12
CA CYS A 313 -15.82 -9.36 -10.85
C CYS A 313 -16.80 -9.12 -12.00
N PRO A 314 -16.59 -9.75 -13.17
CA PRO A 314 -17.61 -9.81 -14.19
C PRO A 314 -18.91 -10.44 -13.70
N VAL A 315 -20.01 -10.14 -14.39
CA VAL A 315 -21.30 -10.78 -14.07
C VAL A 315 -21.18 -12.30 -14.20
N GLY A 316 -21.71 -13.03 -13.21
CA GLY A 316 -21.59 -14.50 -13.14
C GLY A 316 -20.31 -14.98 -12.45
N TYR A 317 -19.47 -14.08 -11.92
CA TYR A 317 -18.25 -14.41 -11.17
C TYR A 317 -18.37 -13.92 -9.73
N SER A 318 -17.60 -14.52 -8.82
CA SER A 318 -17.46 -14.12 -7.41
C SER A 318 -16.00 -13.95 -7.03
N VAL A 319 -15.74 -13.09 -6.04
CA VAL A 319 -14.41 -12.88 -5.48
C VAL A 319 -13.91 -14.18 -4.85
N VAL A 320 -12.62 -14.50 -5.02
CA VAL A 320 -12.02 -15.72 -4.48
C VAL A 320 -11.94 -15.66 -2.96
N ASP A 321 -11.43 -14.56 -2.40
CA ASP A 321 -11.40 -14.27 -0.97
C ASP A 321 -12.17 -12.98 -0.65
N PRO A 322 -13.31 -13.05 0.07
CA PRO A 322 -14.09 -11.88 0.45
C PRO A 322 -13.33 -10.83 1.28
N ASN A 323 -12.25 -11.23 1.96
CA ASN A 323 -11.41 -10.32 2.74
C ASN A 323 -10.31 -9.63 1.91
N ASP A 324 -10.17 -10.02 0.65
CA ASP A 324 -9.15 -9.52 -0.25
C ASP A 324 -9.73 -9.32 -1.66
N ARG A 325 -10.13 -8.08 -1.93
CA ARG A 325 -10.71 -7.69 -3.22
C ARG A 325 -9.73 -7.85 -4.41
N MET A 326 -8.43 -7.98 -4.15
CA MET A 326 -7.39 -8.21 -5.17
C MET A 326 -7.01 -9.69 -5.31
N SER A 327 -7.73 -10.60 -4.64
CA SER A 327 -7.58 -12.06 -4.80
C SER A 327 -8.03 -12.57 -6.17
N GLY A 328 -8.71 -11.74 -6.96
CA GLY A 328 -9.28 -12.11 -8.25
C GLY A 328 -10.66 -12.74 -8.10
N CYS A 329 -11.15 -13.30 -9.21
CA CYS A 329 -12.50 -13.83 -9.31
C CYS A 329 -12.49 -15.27 -9.85
N LYS A 330 -13.59 -15.98 -9.58
CA LYS A 330 -13.90 -17.30 -10.14
C LYS A 330 -15.31 -17.30 -10.73
N PRO A 331 -15.57 -18.05 -11.81
CA PRO A 331 -16.92 -18.22 -12.32
C PRO A 331 -17.80 -18.93 -11.29
N ASN A 332 -19.08 -18.58 -11.23
CA ASN A 332 -20.09 -19.23 -10.38
C ASN A 332 -20.80 -20.40 -11.08
N PHE A 333 -20.24 -20.88 -12.19
CA PHE A 333 -20.80 -21.89 -13.06
C PHE A 333 -19.71 -22.85 -13.55
N ALA A 334 -20.12 -24.05 -13.95
CA ALA A 334 -19.21 -25.04 -14.54
C ALA A 334 -18.76 -24.59 -15.94
N ALA A 335 -17.48 -24.82 -16.25
CA ALA A 335 -16.91 -24.61 -17.57
C ALA A 335 -17.61 -25.49 -18.62
N GLN A 336 -17.56 -25.07 -19.88
CA GLN A 336 -18.12 -25.85 -20.99
C GLN A 336 -17.34 -27.16 -21.17
N ASN A 337 -18.05 -28.25 -21.43
CA ASN A 337 -17.41 -29.50 -21.79
C ASN A 337 -16.76 -29.42 -23.19
N CYS A 338 -15.55 -29.96 -23.32
CA CYS A 338 -14.82 -30.08 -24.58
C CYS A 338 -15.10 -31.39 -25.33
N ASP A 339 -15.84 -32.33 -24.73
CA ASP A 339 -16.21 -33.58 -25.39
C ASP A 339 -17.13 -33.32 -26.59
N GLU A 340 -16.75 -33.82 -27.77
CA GLU A 340 -17.43 -33.50 -29.04
C GLU A 340 -18.89 -33.95 -29.08
N GLU A 341 -19.24 -35.00 -28.35
CA GLU A 341 -20.59 -35.59 -28.28
C GLU A 341 -21.53 -34.80 -27.34
N ALA A 342 -21.02 -33.84 -26.57
CA ALA A 342 -21.75 -33.08 -25.56
C ALA A 342 -21.45 -31.57 -25.62
N ARG A 343 -21.36 -30.98 -26.83
CA ARG A 343 -21.16 -29.54 -26.98
C ARG A 343 -22.37 -28.77 -26.46
N GLU A 344 -22.26 -28.35 -25.20
CA GLU A 344 -23.28 -27.60 -24.45
C GLU A 344 -23.46 -26.14 -24.93
N THR A 345 -23.29 -25.83 -26.22
CA THR A 345 -23.28 -24.44 -26.73
C THR A 345 -24.54 -23.67 -26.36
N ASP A 346 -25.69 -24.33 -26.40
CA ASP A 346 -27.00 -23.73 -26.06
C ASP A 346 -27.14 -23.39 -24.57
N LEU A 347 -26.28 -23.95 -23.72
CA LEU A 347 -26.21 -23.65 -22.30
C LEU A 347 -25.39 -22.40 -22.01
N PHE A 348 -24.74 -21.80 -23.00
CA PHE A 348 -23.91 -20.62 -22.82
C PHE A 348 -24.45 -19.42 -23.59
N SER A 349 -24.25 -18.23 -23.02
CA SER A 349 -24.56 -16.95 -23.65
C SER A 349 -23.46 -15.93 -23.35
N PHE A 350 -23.58 -14.74 -23.91
CA PHE A 350 -22.60 -13.67 -23.74
C PHE A 350 -23.20 -12.48 -23.03
N ILE A 351 -22.47 -11.95 -22.05
CA ILE A 351 -22.69 -10.63 -21.49
C ILE A 351 -21.72 -9.65 -22.14
N GLU A 352 -22.27 -8.55 -22.65
CA GLU A 352 -21.48 -7.47 -23.22
C GLU A 352 -20.98 -6.53 -22.13
N MET A 353 -19.69 -6.20 -22.19
CA MET A 353 -19.07 -5.19 -21.37
C MET A 353 -18.29 -4.22 -22.27
N PRO A 354 -18.83 -3.02 -22.56
CA PRO A 354 -18.14 -2.04 -23.38
C PRO A 354 -16.85 -1.56 -22.70
N ASN A 355 -15.88 -1.10 -23.48
CA ASN A 355 -14.64 -0.49 -23.00
C ASN A 355 -13.85 -1.37 -22.01
N THR A 356 -13.94 -2.68 -22.18
CA THR A 356 -13.39 -3.70 -21.28
C THR A 356 -12.46 -4.62 -22.03
N ASP A 357 -11.31 -4.96 -21.43
CA ASP A 357 -10.34 -5.89 -22.00
C ASP A 357 -9.50 -6.57 -20.90
N TRP A 358 -8.91 -7.71 -21.22
CA TRP A 358 -7.86 -8.40 -20.45
C TRP A 358 -6.61 -8.56 -21.32
N PRO A 359 -5.86 -7.47 -21.59
CA PRO A 359 -4.76 -7.51 -22.55
C PRO A 359 -3.71 -8.56 -22.21
N LEU A 360 -3.08 -9.12 -23.25
CA LEU A 360 -2.03 -10.14 -23.16
C LEU A 360 -2.51 -11.51 -22.64
N SER A 361 -3.81 -11.71 -22.49
CA SER A 361 -4.42 -13.02 -22.17
C SER A 361 -5.01 -13.71 -23.41
N ASP A 362 -4.65 -13.23 -24.58
CA ASP A 362 -5.13 -13.71 -25.87
C ASP A 362 -4.42 -15.02 -26.25
N TYR A 363 -5.18 -16.00 -26.74
CA TYR A 363 -4.60 -17.21 -27.34
C TYR A 363 -4.89 -17.34 -28.83
N ALA A 364 -5.81 -16.53 -29.37
CA ALA A 364 -6.09 -16.45 -30.80
C ALA A 364 -6.56 -15.04 -31.17
N TYR A 365 -6.24 -14.64 -32.41
CA TYR A 365 -6.57 -13.34 -32.98
C TYR A 365 -7.04 -13.50 -34.43
N PHE A 366 -8.09 -12.75 -34.79
CA PHE A 366 -8.67 -12.73 -36.13
C PHE A 366 -8.98 -11.30 -36.54
N HIS A 367 -8.76 -10.99 -37.82
CA HIS A 367 -9.01 -9.67 -38.41
C HIS A 367 -10.09 -9.75 -39.49
N GLN A 368 -10.74 -8.62 -39.79
CA GLN A 368 -11.77 -8.50 -40.83
C GLN A 368 -12.95 -9.44 -40.62
N VAL A 369 -13.40 -9.57 -39.37
CA VAL A 369 -14.53 -10.41 -38.98
C VAL A 369 -15.66 -9.58 -38.38
N THR A 370 -16.87 -10.11 -38.37
CA THR A 370 -18.02 -9.49 -37.70
C THR A 370 -18.07 -9.88 -36.22
N GLU A 371 -18.82 -9.11 -35.42
CA GLU A 371 -19.06 -9.45 -34.02
C GLU A 371 -19.75 -10.80 -33.86
N ASP A 372 -20.76 -11.09 -34.68
CA ASP A 372 -21.50 -12.36 -34.66
C ASP A 372 -20.59 -13.55 -34.97
N TRP A 373 -19.67 -13.39 -35.93
CA TRP A 373 -18.67 -14.41 -36.20
C TRP A 373 -17.77 -14.64 -34.98
N CYS A 374 -17.32 -13.56 -34.33
CA CYS A 374 -16.49 -13.62 -33.12
C CYS A 374 -17.21 -14.33 -31.96
N ARG A 375 -18.51 -14.06 -31.77
CA ARG A 375 -19.37 -14.77 -30.80
C ARG A 375 -19.42 -16.26 -31.12
N GLN A 376 -19.72 -16.63 -32.36
CA GLN A 376 -19.91 -18.01 -32.75
C GLN A 376 -18.62 -18.83 -32.54
N VAL A 377 -17.48 -18.36 -33.04
CA VAL A 377 -16.21 -19.09 -32.89
C VAL A 377 -15.70 -19.16 -31.44
N CYS A 378 -16.15 -18.26 -30.57
CA CYS A 378 -15.89 -18.35 -29.14
C CYS A 378 -16.90 -19.29 -28.45
N LEU A 379 -18.17 -19.31 -28.87
CA LEU A 379 -19.19 -20.20 -28.33
C LEU A 379 -18.84 -21.68 -28.61
N ASP A 380 -18.39 -21.96 -29.83
CA ASP A 380 -18.00 -23.29 -30.31
C ASP A 380 -16.69 -23.81 -29.70
N ASP A 381 -15.91 -22.94 -29.05
CA ASP A 381 -14.65 -23.28 -28.41
C ASP A 381 -14.82 -23.33 -26.88
N CYS A 382 -14.71 -24.53 -26.32
CA CYS A 382 -14.83 -24.77 -24.88
C CYS A 382 -13.74 -24.07 -24.04
N PHE A 383 -12.59 -23.70 -24.62
CA PHE A 383 -11.53 -22.95 -23.95
C PHE A 383 -11.72 -21.44 -24.03
N CYS A 384 -12.60 -20.94 -24.90
CA CYS A 384 -12.89 -19.51 -24.99
C CYS A 384 -13.77 -19.06 -23.82
N THR A 385 -13.26 -18.16 -23.00
CA THR A 385 -13.96 -17.61 -21.84
C THR A 385 -14.45 -16.18 -22.07
N VAL A 386 -13.66 -15.42 -22.83
CA VAL A 386 -13.98 -14.05 -23.25
C VAL A 386 -13.52 -13.88 -24.68
N ALA A 387 -14.33 -13.19 -25.49
CA ALA A 387 -13.90 -12.64 -26.76
C ALA A 387 -13.91 -11.12 -26.70
N ILE A 388 -12.90 -10.46 -27.26
CA ILE A 388 -12.90 -8.99 -27.41
C ILE A 388 -13.21 -8.69 -28.86
N TYR A 389 -14.15 -7.78 -29.08
CA TYR A 389 -14.46 -7.27 -30.41
C TYR A 389 -14.18 -5.77 -30.49
N ARG A 390 -13.36 -5.37 -31.46
CA ARG A 390 -13.01 -3.96 -31.71
C ARG A 390 -12.67 -3.76 -33.19
N ASP A 391 -13.39 -2.86 -33.86
CA ASP A 391 -13.09 -2.41 -35.23
C ASP A 391 -12.84 -3.55 -36.23
N GLY A 392 -13.71 -4.57 -36.24
CA GLY A 392 -13.59 -5.74 -37.14
C GLY A 392 -12.51 -6.75 -36.73
N ASN A 393 -11.97 -6.64 -35.53
CA ASN A 393 -11.02 -7.58 -34.95
C ASN A 393 -11.64 -8.37 -33.81
N CYS A 394 -11.22 -9.63 -33.67
CA CYS A 394 -11.66 -10.55 -32.64
C CYS A 394 -10.45 -11.16 -31.92
N TRP A 395 -10.40 -11.06 -30.60
CA TRP A 395 -9.40 -11.74 -29.77
C TRP A 395 -10.07 -12.72 -28.83
N LYS A 396 -9.66 -13.99 -28.85
CA LYS A 396 -10.17 -15.02 -27.94
C LYS A 396 -9.22 -15.16 -26.75
N LYS A 397 -9.80 -15.20 -25.55
CA LYS A 397 -9.07 -15.30 -24.28
C LYS A 397 -9.49 -16.55 -23.51
N LYS A 398 -8.55 -17.07 -22.73
CA LYS A 398 -8.71 -18.26 -21.88
C LYS A 398 -8.28 -17.95 -20.45
N TYR A 399 -8.73 -18.76 -19.51
CA TYR A 399 -8.26 -18.63 -18.13
C TYR A 399 -6.76 -18.99 -17.96
N PRO A 400 -6.11 -18.42 -16.93
CA PRO A 400 -6.58 -17.27 -16.14
C PRO A 400 -6.49 -15.95 -16.93
N LEU A 401 -7.48 -15.08 -16.77
CA LEU A 401 -7.48 -13.76 -17.42
C LEU A 401 -6.66 -12.76 -16.58
N SER A 402 -5.72 -12.08 -17.21
CA SER A 402 -4.80 -11.12 -16.58
C SER A 402 -5.04 -9.70 -17.07
N ASN A 403 -4.63 -8.71 -16.26
CA ASN A 403 -4.66 -7.29 -16.63
C ASN A 403 -6.06 -6.74 -17.01
N GLY A 404 -7.11 -7.31 -16.42
CA GLY A 404 -8.49 -6.88 -16.67
C GLY A 404 -8.66 -5.41 -16.36
N ARG A 405 -9.29 -4.67 -17.28
CA ARG A 405 -9.45 -3.22 -17.15
C ARG A 405 -10.71 -2.72 -17.85
N VAL A 406 -11.29 -1.66 -17.29
CA VAL A 406 -12.41 -0.91 -17.86
C VAL A 406 -12.04 0.57 -17.88
N ASP A 407 -11.95 1.16 -19.07
CA ASP A 407 -11.61 2.57 -19.27
C ASP A 407 -12.05 3.00 -20.67
N SER A 408 -12.52 4.24 -20.84
CA SER A 408 -12.97 4.75 -22.14
C SER A 408 -11.89 4.69 -23.22
N ASN A 409 -10.60 4.75 -22.85
CA ASN A 409 -9.48 4.63 -23.78
C ASN A 409 -9.21 3.19 -24.23
N VAL A 410 -9.80 2.18 -23.59
CA VAL A 410 -9.69 0.78 -24.02
C VAL A 410 -10.41 0.62 -25.36
N GLY A 411 -11.66 1.10 -25.46
CA GLY A 411 -12.49 0.96 -26.66
C GLY A 411 -12.94 -0.49 -26.93
N GLY A 412 -13.84 -0.65 -27.89
CA GLY A 412 -14.45 -1.96 -28.21
C GLY A 412 -15.32 -2.52 -27.09
N LYS A 413 -15.54 -3.84 -27.09
CA LYS A 413 -16.30 -4.52 -26.04
C LYS A 413 -15.74 -5.91 -25.73
N ALA A 414 -15.86 -6.32 -24.47
CA ALA A 414 -15.70 -7.70 -24.06
C ALA A 414 -17.04 -8.44 -24.16
N LEU A 415 -16.99 -9.64 -24.71
CA LEU A 415 -18.06 -10.61 -24.82
C LEU A 415 -17.74 -11.72 -23.82
N ILE A 416 -18.34 -11.66 -22.64
CA ILE A 416 -18.04 -12.57 -21.54
C ILE A 416 -18.98 -13.76 -21.61
N LYS A 417 -18.41 -14.94 -21.83
CA LYS A 417 -19.16 -16.19 -21.94
C LYS A 417 -19.61 -16.65 -20.55
N ILE A 418 -20.89 -16.89 -20.38
CA ILE A 418 -21.51 -17.35 -19.11
C ILE A 418 -22.44 -18.53 -19.36
N ARG A 419 -22.59 -19.42 -18.38
CA ARG A 419 -23.59 -20.49 -18.43
C ARG A 419 -24.97 -19.92 -18.06
N ASN A 420 -26.00 -20.31 -18.81
CA ASN A 420 -27.39 -19.94 -18.57
C ASN A 420 -27.90 -20.68 -17.31
N ASN A 421 -28.38 -19.94 -16.31
CA ASN A 421 -28.88 -20.50 -15.04
C ASN A 421 -30.14 -21.39 -15.17
N ASN A 422 -30.74 -21.50 -16.36
CA ASN A 422 -31.91 -22.35 -16.61
C ASN A 422 -31.57 -23.80 -16.99
N ALA A 423 -30.29 -24.18 -17.03
CA ALA A 423 -29.90 -25.58 -17.16
C ALA A 423 -29.94 -26.24 -15.78
N THR A 424 -31.14 -26.59 -15.32
CA THR A 424 -31.32 -27.52 -14.20
C THR A 424 -30.48 -28.76 -14.48
N VAL A 425 -29.49 -29.00 -13.61
CA VAL A 425 -28.82 -30.29 -13.46
C VAL A 425 -29.93 -31.26 -13.04
N TYR A 426 -30.36 -32.13 -13.96
CA TYR A 426 -31.20 -33.29 -13.68
C TYR A 426 -30.33 -34.51 -13.44
#